data_AF-A0A6B0VCB8-F1
#
_entry.id   AF-A0A6B0VCB8-F1
#
_cell.length_a   1.000
_cell.length_b   1.000
_cell.length_c   1.000
_cell.angle_alpha   90.00
_cell.angle_beta   90.00
_cell.angle_gamma   90.00
#
_symmetry.space_group_name_H-M   'P 1'
#
loop_
_entity.id
_entity.type
_entity.pdbx_description
1 polymer ?
#
loop_
_entity_poly.entity_id
_entity_poly.type
_entity_poly.pdbx_seq_one_letter_code
_entity_poly.pdbx_strand_id
1 'polypeptide(L)'
;MLWLYVLVVVLSASLDLTLSGPTAERVVYPRLLQARGANGEKLLHIQNGLTLHLEKTSVLAANFILTTFEGGNQIHTPMNGKDLERNVYRDRNQAAAISVEEQDGTLEVRGALSQKLRIAPSPLKARSEDGQIAHEIFEIEQRGDFRSDYIVPPSLKVQERTVVYRNKYNRVPVNFTVEVAILIDKYLYKEFKNESHIVPYLAMILTLINMKYDDTHDPYIQFLLTQVFVGKTGDPVSETMYEYDVKMPSGPKKLYMQSEITLASLAKAVKYRVLDTTADIMILVTGLDLADKEGGKVDNSVLGIAYLGAVCSVGLRAALAEDHAYTFSTVGVTAHELAHALGSVHDGDQPIYATVGKRVSGCSARDEYTMAPVAGGKNFGKFSICSLNQLSSFAGTLSQRCFNISESSTFKMPTKPIPGTKWNPFPGRALDKTFYCKSLYAKSWRVTARDHLDYARRCKLLCCPSTYGRCYVHDMVDGMICGYQKVCMRHRCASAGEHPVSPTRRATTATTTRWIRRYYSWG
;
A
#
# COMPACT_ATOMS: atom_id res chain seq x y z
N MET A 1 62.04 -16.29 40.93
CA MET A 1 60.87 -15.73 41.66
C MET A 1 60.31 -14.53 40.90
N LEU A 2 59.89 -14.77 39.65
CA LEU A 2 59.00 -13.93 38.84
C LEU A 2 57.97 -14.92 38.25
N TRP A 3 56.86 -14.42 37.68
CA TRP A 3 55.69 -15.17 37.17
C TRP A 3 54.63 -15.57 38.22
N LEU A 4 53.70 -14.64 38.50
CA LEU A 4 52.27 -14.91 38.85
C LEU A 4 51.50 -13.59 39.07
N TYR A 5 51.37 -12.77 38.02
CA TYR A 5 50.57 -11.51 38.05
C TYR A 5 49.88 -11.20 36.70
N VAL A 6 49.38 -12.23 36.00
CA VAL A 6 48.56 -12.06 34.78
C VAL A 6 47.39 -13.04 34.80
N LEU A 7 46.37 -12.75 35.61
CA LEU A 7 44.98 -13.23 35.53
C LEU A 7 44.23 -12.75 36.78
N VAL A 8 43.30 -11.79 36.62
CA VAL A 8 42.12 -11.50 37.50
C VAL A 8 41.38 -10.23 37.06
N VAL A 9 42.05 -9.21 36.49
CA VAL A 9 41.46 -7.86 36.24
C VAL A 9 40.81 -7.70 34.84
N VAL A 10 40.31 -8.78 34.22
CA VAL A 10 39.66 -8.73 32.88
C VAL A 10 38.25 -9.37 32.87
N LEU A 11 37.73 -9.77 34.03
CA LEU A 11 36.46 -10.53 34.13
C LEU A 11 35.41 -9.90 35.06
N SER A 12 35.46 -8.58 35.26
CA SER A 12 34.49 -7.82 36.06
C SER A 12 33.98 -6.56 35.36
N ALA A 13 33.99 -6.54 34.02
CA ALA A 13 33.16 -5.64 33.21
C ALA A 13 31.97 -6.46 32.67
N SER A 14 31.01 -6.68 33.56
CA SER A 14 29.78 -7.42 33.29
C SER A 14 29.03 -6.85 32.08
N LEU A 15 28.38 -7.70 31.30
CA LEU A 15 27.48 -7.28 30.23
C LEU A 15 26.28 -6.50 30.80
N ASP A 16 26.36 -5.17 30.79
CA ASP A 16 25.18 -4.31 30.72
C ASP A 16 24.82 -4.01 29.25
N LEU A 17 24.77 -5.07 28.44
CA LEU A 17 23.85 -5.07 27.31
C LEU A 17 22.44 -5.07 27.89
N THR A 18 21.89 -3.87 28.06
CA THR A 18 20.47 -3.68 28.28
C THR A 18 19.72 -4.08 27.01
N LEU A 19 19.54 -5.38 26.81
CA LEU A 19 18.40 -5.89 26.05
C LEU A 19 17.15 -5.37 26.75
N SER A 20 16.68 -4.21 26.29
CA SER A 20 15.31 -3.77 26.51
C SER A 20 14.42 -4.80 25.83
N GLY A 21 14.06 -5.84 26.56
CA GLY A 21 13.12 -6.85 26.10
C GLY A 21 11.82 -6.16 25.64
N PRO A 22 11.10 -6.73 24.66
CA PRO A 22 9.88 -6.12 24.16
C PRO A 22 8.94 -5.84 25.34
N THR A 23 8.59 -4.57 25.54
CA THR A 23 7.66 -4.16 26.59
C THR A 23 6.37 -4.97 26.43
N ALA A 24 5.91 -5.62 27.50
CA ALA A 24 4.82 -6.61 27.48
C ALA A 24 3.51 -6.12 26.82
N GLU A 25 3.33 -4.80 26.67
CA GLU A 25 2.22 -4.15 25.96
C GLU A 25 2.24 -4.31 24.42
N ARG A 26 3.31 -4.85 23.80
CA ARG A 26 3.39 -5.08 22.33
C ARG A 26 3.08 -6.52 21.89
N VAL A 27 3.01 -7.46 22.82
CA VAL A 27 2.75 -8.87 22.53
C VAL A 27 1.25 -9.15 22.53
N VAL A 28 0.76 -9.74 21.45
CA VAL A 28 -0.66 -10.06 21.22
C VAL A 28 -0.82 -11.53 20.85
N TYR A 29 -2.02 -12.08 21.06
CA TYR A 29 -2.33 -13.48 20.76
C TYR A 29 -3.57 -13.52 19.86
N PRO A 30 -3.38 -13.47 18.52
CA PRO A 30 -4.48 -13.44 17.59
C PRO A 30 -5.35 -14.70 17.68
N ARG A 31 -6.66 -14.52 17.59
CA ARG A 31 -7.66 -15.60 17.62
C ARG A 31 -8.65 -15.40 16.48
N LEU A 32 -8.82 -16.42 15.64
CA LEU A 32 -9.95 -16.47 14.71
C LEU A 32 -11.24 -16.65 15.53
N LEU A 33 -12.10 -15.64 15.49
CA LEU A 33 -13.45 -15.73 16.02
C LEU A 33 -14.37 -16.20 14.89
N GLN A 34 -15.07 -17.31 15.13
CA GLN A 34 -16.15 -17.74 14.26
C GLN A 34 -17.34 -16.79 14.43
N ALA A 35 -17.55 -15.89 13.47
CA ALA A 35 -18.72 -15.03 13.47
C ALA A 35 -19.97 -15.86 13.17
N ARG A 36 -20.94 -15.86 14.10
CA ARG A 36 -22.30 -16.34 13.83
C ARG A 36 -23.00 -15.26 12.99
N GLY A 37 -22.81 -15.31 11.68
CA GLY A 37 -23.39 -14.37 10.71
C GLY A 37 -23.62 -15.04 9.35
N ALA A 38 -24.61 -14.56 8.59
CA ALA A 38 -25.11 -15.24 7.38
C ALA A 38 -24.10 -15.37 6.22
N ASN A 39 -23.00 -14.60 6.25
CA ASN A 39 -22.01 -14.52 5.17
C ASN A 39 -20.74 -15.37 5.39
N GLY A 40 -20.55 -15.96 6.58
CA GLY A 40 -19.32 -16.70 6.91
C GLY A 40 -18.06 -15.84 7.02
N GLU A 41 -18.21 -14.53 7.23
CA GLU A 41 -17.10 -13.60 7.47
C GLU A 41 -16.25 -14.07 8.65
N LYS A 42 -14.95 -14.27 8.42
CA LYS A 42 -14.01 -14.57 9.51
C LYS A 42 -13.70 -13.27 10.24
N LEU A 43 -13.73 -13.28 11.56
CA LEU A 43 -13.24 -12.17 12.37
C LEU A 43 -11.88 -12.57 12.97
N LEU A 44 -10.87 -11.72 12.81
CA LEU A 44 -9.61 -11.91 13.52
C LEU A 44 -9.55 -10.95 14.70
N HIS A 45 -9.69 -11.48 15.90
CA HIS A 45 -9.40 -10.73 17.12
C HIS A 45 -7.89 -10.72 17.34
N ILE A 46 -7.31 -9.54 17.57
CA ILE A 46 -5.86 -9.39 17.81
C ILE A 46 -5.64 -8.99 19.26
N GLN A 47 -6.33 -7.95 19.71
CA GLN A 47 -6.34 -7.48 21.09
C GLN A 47 -7.62 -6.68 21.37
N ASN A 48 -7.84 -6.30 22.63
CA ASN A 48 -8.96 -5.42 23.00
C ASN A 48 -8.94 -4.12 22.19
N GLY A 49 -10.03 -3.83 21.48
CA GLY A 49 -10.14 -2.66 20.60
C GLY A 49 -9.59 -2.83 19.18
N LEU A 50 -8.97 -3.97 18.85
CA LEU A 50 -8.50 -4.28 17.49
C LEU A 50 -9.01 -5.67 17.04
N THR A 51 -9.94 -5.65 16.10
CA THR A 51 -10.51 -6.85 15.47
C THR A 51 -10.75 -6.54 13.99
N LEU A 52 -10.30 -7.43 13.11
CA LEU A 52 -10.38 -7.26 11.66
C LEU A 52 -11.52 -8.09 11.08
N HIS A 53 -12.30 -7.47 10.19
CA HIS A 53 -13.31 -8.13 9.36
C HIS A 53 -12.66 -8.67 8.10
N LEU A 54 -12.53 -9.99 7.99
CA LEU A 54 -11.74 -10.62 6.93
C LEU A 54 -12.57 -10.87 5.66
N GLU A 55 -12.57 -9.90 4.75
CA GLU A 55 -12.99 -10.11 3.36
C GLU A 55 -11.91 -10.88 2.58
N LYS A 56 -12.30 -11.72 1.62
CA LYS A 56 -11.35 -12.28 0.65
C LYS A 56 -10.82 -11.20 -0.29
N THR A 57 -9.52 -11.25 -0.58
CA THR A 57 -8.93 -10.49 -1.69
C THR A 57 -9.20 -11.18 -3.02
N SER A 58 -9.08 -10.41 -4.10
CA SER A 58 -8.90 -10.95 -5.45
C SER A 58 -8.07 -9.96 -6.22
N VAL A 59 -6.75 -10.13 -6.13
CA VAL A 59 -5.72 -9.24 -6.71
C VAL A 59 -4.66 -10.01 -7.49
N LEU A 60 -4.65 -11.35 -7.41
CA LEU A 60 -3.86 -12.20 -8.28
C LEU A 60 -4.70 -12.63 -9.49
N ALA A 61 -4.09 -12.63 -10.68
CA ALA A 61 -4.67 -13.22 -11.88
C ALA A 61 -5.01 -14.70 -11.65
N ALA A 62 -6.08 -15.20 -12.27
CA ALA A 62 -6.43 -16.61 -12.14
C ALA A 62 -5.32 -17.51 -12.74
N ASN A 63 -4.81 -17.10 -13.90
CA ASN A 63 -3.64 -17.67 -14.57
C ASN A 63 -2.39 -16.85 -14.17
N PHE A 64 -1.89 -17.06 -12.96
CA PHE A 64 -0.71 -16.37 -12.44
C PHE A 64 0.59 -17.01 -12.94
N ILE A 65 1.64 -16.23 -13.17
CA ILE A 65 2.97 -16.75 -13.57
C ILE A 65 4.03 -16.37 -12.55
N LEU A 66 4.74 -17.37 -12.01
CA LEU A 66 5.99 -17.15 -11.28
C LEU A 66 7.17 -17.43 -12.21
N THR A 67 8.07 -16.46 -12.38
CA THR A 67 9.27 -16.59 -13.23
C THR A 67 10.54 -16.60 -12.39
N THR A 68 11.38 -17.62 -12.54
CA THR A 68 12.74 -17.66 -11.97
C THR A 68 13.81 -17.47 -13.05
N PHE A 69 15.02 -17.06 -12.65
CA PHE A 69 16.18 -16.97 -13.53
C PHE A 69 17.14 -18.13 -13.24
N GLU A 70 17.33 -19.03 -14.20
CA GLU A 70 18.16 -20.23 -14.06
C GLU A 70 19.07 -20.39 -15.27
N GLY A 71 20.40 -20.39 -15.04
CA GLY A 71 21.40 -20.46 -16.11
C GLY A 71 21.36 -19.31 -17.13
N GLY A 72 20.77 -18.16 -16.76
CA GLY A 72 20.51 -17.03 -17.65
C GLY A 72 19.19 -17.10 -18.42
N ASN A 73 18.44 -18.20 -18.31
CA ASN A 73 17.11 -18.35 -18.90
C ASN A 73 16.01 -17.97 -17.91
N GLN A 74 14.85 -17.55 -18.44
CA GLN A 74 13.62 -17.36 -17.66
C GLN A 74 12.81 -18.66 -17.66
N ILE A 75 12.46 -19.16 -16.47
CA ILE A 75 11.57 -20.32 -16.31
C ILE A 75 10.22 -19.83 -15.81
N HIS A 76 9.21 -19.91 -16.68
CA HIS A 76 7.84 -19.51 -16.35
C HIS A 76 7.08 -20.70 -15.77
N THR A 77 6.67 -20.58 -14.51
CA THR A 77 5.86 -21.57 -13.78
C THR A 77 4.43 -21.04 -13.66
N PRO A 78 3.45 -21.61 -14.40
CA PRO A 78 2.04 -21.28 -14.23
C PRO A 78 1.54 -21.73 -12.85
N MET A 79 0.75 -20.89 -12.20
CA MET A 79 0.14 -21.14 -10.89
C MET A 79 -1.30 -20.61 -10.84
N ASN A 80 -2.10 -21.14 -9.92
CA ASN A 80 -3.45 -20.62 -9.67
C ASN A 80 -3.37 -19.47 -8.65
N GLY A 81 -3.63 -18.24 -9.09
CA GLY A 81 -3.62 -17.07 -8.20
C GLY A 81 -4.58 -17.21 -7.02
N LYS A 82 -5.74 -17.85 -7.21
CA LYS A 82 -6.72 -18.07 -6.13
C LYS A 82 -6.19 -18.98 -5.02
N ASP A 83 -5.33 -19.93 -5.37
CA ASP A 83 -4.71 -20.82 -4.38
C ASP A 83 -3.56 -20.13 -3.63
N LEU A 84 -2.89 -19.16 -4.28
CA LEU A 84 -1.82 -18.35 -3.69
C LEU A 84 -2.37 -17.26 -2.75
N GLU A 85 -3.46 -16.58 -3.13
CA GLU A 85 -4.14 -15.60 -2.27
C GLU A 85 -5.17 -16.23 -1.31
N ARG A 86 -5.32 -17.57 -1.27
CA ARG A 86 -6.37 -18.26 -0.50
C ARG A 86 -6.38 -17.92 0.99
N ASN A 87 -5.23 -17.59 1.56
CA ASN A 87 -5.06 -17.23 2.97
C ASN A 87 -4.92 -15.72 3.20
N VAL A 88 -4.98 -14.92 2.13
CA VAL A 88 -4.96 -13.47 2.18
C VAL A 88 -6.38 -12.93 2.35
N TYR A 89 -6.50 -11.93 3.22
CA TYR A 89 -7.74 -11.25 3.55
C TYR A 89 -7.50 -9.74 3.67
N ARG A 90 -8.57 -8.96 3.58
CA ARG A 90 -8.55 -7.51 3.80
C ARG A 90 -9.65 -7.05 4.74
N ASP A 91 -9.42 -5.92 5.41
CA ASP A 91 -10.47 -5.13 6.06
C ASP A 91 -10.42 -3.71 5.50
N ARG A 92 -11.46 -3.32 4.75
CA ARG A 92 -11.58 -1.99 4.13
C ARG A 92 -11.76 -0.86 5.13
N ASN A 93 -12.31 -1.13 6.32
CA ASN A 93 -12.53 -0.10 7.34
C ASN A 93 -11.23 0.24 8.07
N GLN A 94 -10.36 -0.75 8.27
CA GLN A 94 -9.05 -0.57 8.92
C GLN A 94 -7.93 -0.25 7.92
N ALA A 95 -8.19 -0.37 6.62
CA ALA A 95 -7.17 -0.40 5.56
C ALA A 95 -6.08 -1.44 5.86
N ALA A 96 -6.54 -2.66 6.20
CA ALA A 96 -5.70 -3.79 6.58
C ALA A 96 -5.65 -4.85 5.48
N ALA A 97 -4.51 -5.53 5.34
CA ALA A 97 -4.35 -6.71 4.50
C ALA A 97 -3.44 -7.71 5.22
N ILE A 98 -3.93 -8.92 5.42
CA ILE A 98 -3.28 -9.96 6.23
C ILE A 98 -3.31 -11.33 5.57
N SER A 99 -2.26 -12.12 5.77
CA SER A 99 -2.27 -13.57 5.62
C SER A 99 -2.61 -14.20 6.97
N VAL A 100 -3.49 -15.20 6.95
CA VAL A 100 -3.88 -16.00 8.12
C VAL A 100 -3.69 -17.46 7.79
N GLU A 101 -2.74 -18.09 8.47
CA GLU A 101 -2.37 -19.50 8.31
C GLU A 101 -2.66 -20.27 9.60
N GLU A 102 -3.21 -21.47 9.46
CA GLU A 102 -3.59 -22.34 10.57
C GLU A 102 -2.87 -23.68 10.37
N GLN A 103 -2.00 -24.05 11.31
CA GLN A 103 -1.19 -25.27 11.27
C GLN A 103 -1.19 -25.89 12.67
N ASP A 104 -1.54 -27.18 12.79
CA ASP A 104 -1.54 -27.96 14.04
C ASP A 104 -2.27 -27.27 15.22
N GLY A 105 -3.40 -26.60 14.93
CA GLY A 105 -4.18 -25.84 15.92
C GLY A 105 -3.56 -24.51 16.35
N THR A 106 -2.42 -24.13 15.78
CA THR A 106 -1.79 -22.83 15.97
C THR A 106 -2.13 -21.88 14.83
N LEU A 107 -2.38 -20.62 15.17
CA LEU A 107 -2.72 -19.55 14.24
C LEU A 107 -1.52 -18.63 14.05
N GLU A 108 -1.05 -18.46 12.82
CA GLU A 108 -0.04 -17.47 12.46
C GLU A 108 -0.66 -16.37 11.57
N VAL A 109 -0.36 -15.12 11.90
CA VAL A 109 -0.86 -13.92 11.21
C VAL A 109 0.31 -13.02 10.81
N ARG A 110 0.33 -12.61 9.55
CA ARG A 110 1.29 -11.62 9.01
C ARG A 110 0.52 -10.60 8.20
N GLY A 111 0.84 -9.32 8.31
CA GLY A 111 0.19 -8.31 7.46
C GLY A 111 0.18 -6.90 8.01
N ALA A 112 -0.35 -5.97 7.22
CA ALA A 112 -0.70 -4.63 7.68
C ALA A 112 -2.06 -4.68 8.41
N LEU A 113 -2.09 -4.17 9.64
CA LEU A 113 -3.28 -3.97 10.46
C LEU A 113 -3.95 -2.63 10.17
N SER A 114 -3.19 -1.68 9.64
CA SER A 114 -3.64 -0.39 9.12
C SER A 114 -2.51 0.23 8.28
N GLN A 115 -2.70 1.46 7.79
CA GLN A 115 -1.65 2.23 7.12
C GLN A 115 -0.38 2.46 7.95
N LYS A 116 -0.43 2.29 9.28
CA LYS A 116 0.70 2.58 10.19
C LYS A 116 1.14 1.42 11.06
N LEU A 117 0.40 0.31 11.09
CA LEU A 117 0.65 -0.81 11.98
C LEU A 117 0.67 -2.12 11.20
N ARG A 118 1.58 -3.01 11.57
CA ARG A 118 1.70 -4.37 11.02
C ARG A 118 1.84 -5.40 12.13
N ILE A 119 1.51 -6.65 11.83
CA ILE A 119 1.66 -7.80 12.72
C ILE A 119 2.60 -8.84 12.10
N ALA A 120 3.40 -9.49 12.95
CA ALA A 120 4.12 -10.71 12.62
C ALA A 120 4.24 -11.61 13.87
N PRO A 121 4.48 -12.92 13.72
CA PRO A 121 4.78 -13.79 14.85
C PRO A 121 6.06 -13.33 15.58
N SER A 122 6.06 -13.44 16.91
CA SER A 122 7.21 -13.07 17.74
C SER A 122 8.42 -13.94 17.39
N PRO A 123 9.63 -13.35 17.23
CA PRO A 123 10.87 -14.11 17.01
C PRO A 123 11.15 -15.15 18.10
N LEU A 124 10.70 -14.88 19.33
CA LEU A 124 10.88 -15.75 20.50
C LEU A 124 9.95 -16.98 20.49
N LYS A 125 8.95 -17.02 19.59
CA LYS A 125 7.92 -18.07 19.49
C LYS A 125 7.27 -18.46 20.82
N ALA A 126 7.21 -17.52 21.76
CA ALA A 126 6.57 -17.71 23.06
C ALA A 126 5.11 -18.15 22.86
N ARG A 127 4.63 -19.06 23.71
CA ARG A 127 3.24 -19.52 23.69
C ARG A 127 2.48 -18.99 24.89
N SER A 128 1.19 -18.70 24.71
CA SER A 128 0.28 -18.50 25.84
C SER A 128 0.04 -19.81 26.59
N GLU A 129 -0.57 -19.74 27.77
CA GLU A 129 -1.07 -20.92 28.50
C GLU A 129 -2.06 -21.74 27.63
N ASP A 130 -2.88 -21.06 26.83
CA ASP A 130 -3.78 -21.65 25.80
C ASP A 130 -3.03 -22.22 24.57
N GLY A 131 -1.69 -22.27 24.58
CA GLY A 131 -0.86 -22.81 23.49
C GLY A 131 -0.68 -21.91 22.26
N GLN A 132 -1.17 -20.68 22.29
CA GLN A 132 -1.22 -19.78 21.13
C GLN A 132 0.11 -19.08 20.87
N ILE A 133 0.47 -18.91 19.60
CA ILE A 133 1.71 -18.24 19.20
C ILE A 133 1.63 -16.74 19.51
N ALA A 134 2.60 -16.23 20.27
CA ALA A 134 2.79 -14.81 20.50
C ALA A 134 3.09 -14.09 19.17
N HIS A 135 2.42 -12.96 18.94
CA HIS A 135 2.65 -12.05 17.84
C HIS A 135 3.05 -10.68 18.38
N GLU A 136 3.73 -9.88 17.57
CA GLU A 136 4.13 -8.52 17.91
C GLU A 136 3.54 -7.53 16.90
N ILE A 137 3.10 -6.38 17.42
CA ILE A 137 2.64 -5.25 16.60
C ILE A 137 3.79 -4.26 16.44
N PHE A 138 4.07 -3.90 15.20
CA PHE A 138 5.12 -2.95 14.82
C PHE A 138 4.51 -1.76 14.07
N GLU A 139 5.21 -0.63 14.10
CA GLU A 139 4.92 0.47 13.19
C GLU A 139 5.40 0.14 11.76
N ILE A 140 4.72 0.72 10.77
CA ILE A 140 5.13 0.74 9.36
C ILE A 140 5.83 2.08 9.13
N GLU A 141 7.10 2.05 8.74
CA GLU A 141 7.84 3.27 8.43
C GLU A 141 7.42 3.83 7.06
N GLN A 142 7.12 5.13 7.01
CA GLN A 142 6.75 5.87 5.81
C GLN A 142 7.43 7.24 5.88
N ARG A 143 8.70 7.31 5.45
CA ARG A 143 9.52 8.54 5.43
C ARG A 143 10.49 8.51 4.27
N GLY A 144 10.46 9.52 3.42
CA GLY A 144 11.28 9.67 2.22
C GLY A 144 11.00 11.02 1.55
N ASP A 145 11.87 11.43 0.63
CA ASP A 145 11.66 12.59 -0.23
C ASP A 145 11.08 12.13 -1.58
N PHE A 146 10.16 12.90 -2.14
CA PHE A 146 9.47 12.63 -3.40
C PHE A 146 9.56 13.87 -4.29
N ARG A 147 10.76 14.43 -4.46
CA ARG A 147 10.98 15.63 -5.29
C ARG A 147 11.47 15.33 -6.70
N SER A 148 12.00 14.13 -6.89
CA SER A 148 12.86 13.75 -8.03
C SER A 148 12.55 12.34 -8.56
N ASP A 149 11.49 11.73 -8.04
CA ASP A 149 11.00 10.37 -8.23
C ASP A 149 10.17 10.16 -9.51
N TYR A 150 10.09 11.16 -10.39
CA TYR A 150 9.50 10.94 -11.71
C TYR A 150 10.25 11.57 -12.87
N ILE A 151 10.37 10.79 -13.95
CA ILE A 151 10.98 11.24 -15.19
C ILE A 151 9.87 11.59 -16.18
N VAL A 152 9.72 12.88 -16.49
CA VAL A 152 8.90 13.33 -17.63
C VAL A 152 9.62 12.98 -18.95
N PRO A 153 9.04 12.15 -19.83
CA PRO A 153 9.68 11.78 -21.09
C PRO A 153 9.88 13.00 -22.03
N PRO A 154 10.92 13.04 -22.87
CA PRO A 154 11.18 14.16 -23.77
C PRO A 154 10.01 14.53 -24.71
N SER A 155 9.20 13.54 -25.12
CA SER A 155 7.98 13.74 -25.91
C SER A 155 6.89 14.54 -25.19
N LEU A 156 6.85 14.47 -23.85
CA LEU A 156 6.00 15.29 -22.99
C LEU A 156 6.67 16.61 -22.59
N LYS A 157 8.00 16.66 -22.43
CA LYS A 157 8.74 17.92 -22.18
C LYS A 157 8.54 18.97 -23.29
N VAL A 158 8.47 18.55 -24.55
CA VAL A 158 8.10 19.46 -25.66
C VAL A 158 6.64 19.95 -25.54
N GLN A 159 5.78 19.18 -24.84
CA GLN A 159 4.37 19.50 -24.59
C GLN A 159 4.12 20.16 -23.23
N GLU A 160 5.12 20.40 -22.37
CA GLU A 160 4.95 21.11 -21.08
C GLU A 160 4.40 22.54 -21.25
N ARG A 161 4.49 23.11 -22.46
CA ARG A 161 3.87 24.40 -22.83
C ARG A 161 2.40 24.29 -23.24
N THR A 162 1.85 23.08 -23.35
CA THR A 162 0.50 22.75 -23.85
C THR A 162 -0.04 21.49 -23.19
N VAL A 163 -0.84 21.68 -22.14
CA VAL A 163 -1.57 20.62 -21.41
C VAL A 163 -2.17 19.56 -22.35
N VAL A 164 -1.93 18.29 -22.06
CA VAL A 164 -2.46 17.14 -22.84
C VAL A 164 -3.92 16.93 -22.48
N TYR A 165 -4.81 17.32 -23.39
CA TYR A 165 -6.24 17.21 -23.19
C TYR A 165 -6.79 15.82 -23.57
N ARG A 166 -7.53 15.20 -22.63
CA ARG A 166 -8.35 14.01 -22.88
C ARG A 166 -9.26 14.22 -24.09
N ASN A 167 -9.13 13.37 -25.11
CA ASN A 167 -10.01 13.39 -26.26
C ASN A 167 -11.41 12.92 -25.84
N LYS A 168 -12.42 13.78 -26.02
CA LYS A 168 -13.82 13.52 -25.63
C LYS A 168 -14.44 12.30 -26.34
N TYR A 169 -13.88 11.86 -27.46
CA TYR A 169 -14.36 10.70 -28.22
C TYR A 169 -13.75 9.37 -27.77
N ASN A 170 -12.70 9.37 -26.94
CA ASN A 170 -12.09 8.15 -26.42
C ASN A 170 -13.00 7.50 -25.37
N ARG A 171 -13.39 6.25 -25.62
CA ARG A 171 -14.21 5.45 -24.70
C ARG A 171 -13.34 4.86 -23.61
N VAL A 172 -13.30 5.50 -22.44
CA VAL A 172 -12.72 4.93 -21.24
C VAL A 172 -13.74 3.98 -20.60
N PRO A 173 -13.39 2.74 -20.22
CA PRO A 173 -14.29 1.84 -19.53
C PRO A 173 -14.62 2.35 -18.12
N VAL A 174 -15.71 1.87 -17.51
CA VAL A 174 -16.07 2.27 -16.13
C VAL A 174 -15.03 1.78 -15.12
N ASN A 175 -14.54 0.55 -15.31
CA ASN A 175 -13.44 -0.03 -14.55
C ASN A 175 -12.22 -0.13 -15.48
N PHE A 176 -11.06 0.31 -15.01
CA PHE A 176 -9.77 0.14 -15.67
C PHE A 176 -8.91 -0.74 -14.78
N THR A 177 -8.77 -2.01 -15.18
CA THR A 177 -7.82 -2.93 -14.55
C THR A 177 -6.48 -2.79 -15.27
N VAL A 178 -5.44 -2.50 -14.50
CA VAL A 178 -4.04 -2.44 -14.95
C VAL A 178 -3.39 -3.79 -14.59
N GLU A 179 -2.91 -4.52 -15.60
CA GLU A 179 -2.12 -5.73 -15.38
C GLU A 179 -0.71 -5.37 -14.92
N VAL A 180 -0.28 -5.91 -13.78
CA VAL A 180 1.01 -5.62 -13.15
C VAL A 180 1.88 -6.85 -13.16
N ALA A 181 3.16 -6.68 -13.52
CA ALA A 181 4.22 -7.63 -13.22
C ALA A 181 5.15 -7.05 -12.15
N ILE A 182 5.62 -7.87 -11.20
CA ILE A 182 6.60 -7.44 -10.19
C ILE A 182 7.89 -8.26 -10.33
N LEU A 183 9.05 -7.60 -10.34
CA LEU A 183 10.35 -8.23 -10.16
C LEU A 183 10.84 -7.95 -8.74
N ILE A 184 11.09 -9.01 -7.96
CA ILE A 184 11.87 -8.88 -6.73
C ILE A 184 13.33 -9.20 -7.04
N ASP A 185 14.22 -8.32 -6.61
CA ASP A 185 15.65 -8.50 -6.81
C ASP A 185 16.27 -9.48 -5.79
N LYS A 186 17.58 -9.76 -5.95
CA LYS A 186 18.32 -10.65 -5.05
C LYS A 186 18.51 -10.12 -3.62
N TYR A 187 18.24 -8.83 -3.38
CA TYR A 187 18.45 -8.19 -2.09
C TYR A 187 17.19 -8.32 -1.24
N LEU A 188 16.04 -7.90 -1.77
CA LEU A 188 14.73 -8.12 -1.15
C LEU A 188 14.42 -9.61 -1.00
N TYR A 189 14.74 -10.42 -2.01
CA TYR A 189 14.57 -11.88 -1.95
C TYR A 189 15.24 -12.51 -0.71
N LYS A 190 16.44 -12.06 -0.32
CA LYS A 190 17.18 -12.60 0.82
C LYS A 190 16.57 -12.28 2.19
N GLU A 191 15.71 -11.28 2.26
CA GLU A 191 15.00 -10.93 3.50
C GLU A 191 13.81 -11.88 3.76
N PHE A 192 13.31 -12.58 2.73
CA PHE A 192 12.26 -13.57 2.90
C PHE A 192 12.79 -14.87 3.54
N LYS A 193 12.35 -15.11 4.78
CA LYS A 193 12.58 -16.39 5.51
C LYS A 193 12.03 -17.64 4.81
N ASN A 194 11.09 -17.51 3.87
CA ASN A 194 10.50 -18.60 3.12
C ASN A 194 9.99 -18.08 1.77
N GLU A 195 10.29 -18.77 0.67
CA GLU A 195 9.82 -18.41 -0.67
C GLU A 195 8.29 -18.39 -0.77
N SER A 196 7.60 -19.27 -0.03
CA SER A 196 6.13 -19.35 -0.05
C SER A 196 5.43 -18.07 0.45
N HIS A 197 6.13 -17.20 1.18
CA HIS A 197 5.57 -15.93 1.66
C HIS A 197 5.60 -14.82 0.61
N ILE A 198 6.42 -14.94 -0.46
CA ILE A 198 6.67 -13.87 -1.43
C ILE A 198 5.38 -13.43 -2.12
N VAL A 199 4.66 -14.35 -2.77
CA VAL A 199 3.46 -13.99 -3.53
C VAL A 199 2.30 -13.53 -2.62
N PRO A 200 2.01 -14.19 -1.48
CA PRO A 200 1.04 -13.65 -0.50
C PRO A 200 1.41 -12.25 0.03
N TYR A 201 2.69 -11.94 0.20
CA TYR A 201 3.15 -10.62 0.63
C TYR A 201 2.92 -9.55 -0.45
N LEU A 202 3.27 -9.84 -1.71
CA LEU A 202 2.99 -8.95 -2.83
C LEU A 202 1.48 -8.78 -3.08
N ALA A 203 0.67 -9.83 -2.85
CA ALA A 203 -0.79 -9.75 -2.89
C ALA A 203 -1.36 -8.83 -1.79
N MET A 204 -0.80 -8.88 -0.57
CA MET A 204 -1.16 -7.93 0.49
C MET A 204 -0.78 -6.49 0.14
N ILE A 205 0.44 -6.26 -0.41
CA ILE A 205 0.86 -4.93 -0.89
C ILE A 205 -0.12 -4.40 -1.95
N LEU A 206 -0.40 -5.19 -3.00
CA LEU A 206 -1.29 -4.73 -4.07
C LEU A 206 -2.74 -4.57 -3.62
N THR A 207 -3.18 -5.32 -2.61
CA THR A 207 -4.47 -5.11 -1.93
C THR A 207 -4.53 -3.75 -1.23
N LEU A 208 -3.48 -3.36 -0.52
CA LEU A 208 -3.42 -2.07 0.18
C LEU A 208 -3.29 -0.89 -0.81
N ILE A 209 -2.53 -1.07 -1.89
CA ILE A 209 -2.46 -0.11 -3.01
C ILE A 209 -3.85 0.08 -3.62
N ASN A 210 -4.55 -1.01 -3.96
CA ASN A 210 -5.91 -0.94 -4.49
C ASN A 210 -6.88 -0.14 -3.59
N MET A 211 -6.74 -0.21 -2.25
CA MET A 211 -7.56 0.62 -1.35
C MET A 211 -7.25 2.12 -1.43
N LYS A 212 -6.01 2.52 -1.71
CA LYS A 212 -5.66 3.94 -1.96
C LYS A 212 -6.33 4.46 -3.25
N TYR A 213 -6.60 3.57 -4.20
CA TYR A 213 -7.22 3.89 -5.50
C TYR A 213 -8.75 3.74 -5.50
N ASP A 214 -9.39 3.30 -4.42
CA ASP A 214 -10.86 3.18 -4.31
C ASP A 214 -11.61 4.52 -4.58
N ASP A 215 -10.97 5.66 -4.31
CA ASP A 215 -11.51 7.01 -4.54
C ASP A 215 -11.42 7.47 -6.03
N THR A 216 -10.83 6.66 -6.93
CA THR A 216 -10.77 6.96 -8.37
C THR A 216 -12.14 6.83 -9.05
N HIS A 217 -12.39 7.66 -10.06
CA HIS A 217 -13.63 7.64 -10.84
C HIS A 217 -13.38 8.14 -12.27
N ASP A 218 -14.13 7.61 -13.25
CA ASP A 218 -13.96 7.92 -14.68
C ASP A 218 -12.48 7.80 -15.15
N PRO A 219 -11.83 6.62 -14.97
CA PRO A 219 -12.38 5.33 -14.53
C PRO A 219 -12.15 5.02 -13.04
N TYR A 220 -12.79 3.95 -12.54
CA TYR A 220 -12.32 3.25 -11.33
C TYR A 220 -11.06 2.45 -11.69
N ILE A 221 -9.91 2.79 -11.12
CA ILE A 221 -8.61 2.16 -11.41
C ILE A 221 -8.35 1.06 -10.39
N GLN A 222 -7.96 -0.12 -10.86
CA GLN A 222 -7.59 -1.26 -10.04
C GLN A 222 -6.36 -1.97 -10.64
N PHE A 223 -5.55 -2.62 -9.81
CA PHE A 223 -4.36 -3.34 -10.22
C PHE A 223 -4.53 -4.85 -10.00
N LEU A 224 -4.11 -5.64 -10.99
CA LEU A 224 -4.14 -7.10 -10.99
C LEU A 224 -2.72 -7.64 -11.19
N LEU A 225 -2.18 -8.39 -10.23
CA LEU A 225 -0.86 -9.00 -10.34
C LEU A 225 -0.94 -10.25 -11.22
N THR A 226 -0.37 -10.18 -12.43
CA THR A 226 -0.38 -11.29 -13.40
C THR A 226 0.88 -12.14 -13.31
N GLN A 227 2.03 -11.53 -12.98
CA GLN A 227 3.33 -12.19 -13.01
C GLN A 227 4.27 -11.68 -11.91
N VAL A 228 5.06 -12.58 -11.33
CA VAL A 228 6.17 -12.24 -10.43
C VAL A 228 7.46 -12.87 -10.92
N PHE A 229 8.50 -12.06 -11.08
CA PHE A 229 9.87 -12.49 -11.37
C PHE A 229 10.69 -12.51 -10.07
N VAL A 230 11.50 -13.54 -9.87
CA VAL A 230 12.31 -13.72 -8.65
C VAL A 230 13.80 -13.84 -9.01
N GLY A 231 14.53 -12.74 -8.82
CA GLY A 231 15.98 -12.65 -9.05
C GLY A 231 16.81 -13.31 -7.95
N LYS A 232 16.66 -14.62 -7.70
CA LYS A 232 17.25 -15.32 -6.53
C LYS A 232 18.75 -15.05 -6.31
N THR A 233 19.53 -15.07 -7.39
CA THR A 233 20.98 -14.81 -7.40
C THR A 233 21.36 -13.53 -8.13
N GLY A 234 20.47 -13.03 -8.97
CA GLY A 234 20.59 -11.85 -9.81
C GLY A 234 19.46 -11.79 -10.82
N ASP A 235 19.44 -10.71 -11.59
CA ASP A 235 18.46 -10.40 -12.63
C ASP A 235 19.17 -9.54 -13.71
N PRO A 236 18.56 -9.31 -14.90
CA PRO A 236 19.24 -8.66 -16.00
C PRO A 236 19.15 -7.12 -16.01
N VAL A 237 18.67 -6.47 -14.94
CA VAL A 237 18.36 -5.03 -14.93
C VAL A 237 18.85 -4.24 -13.72
N SER A 238 19.05 -4.88 -12.56
CA SER A 238 19.51 -4.25 -11.32
C SER A 238 20.95 -3.74 -11.42
N GLU A 239 21.12 -2.43 -11.54
CA GLU A 239 22.43 -1.76 -11.55
C GLU A 239 22.76 -1.19 -10.17
N THR A 240 23.97 -1.45 -9.66
CA THR A 240 24.33 -1.11 -8.27
C THR A 240 25.67 -0.38 -8.15
N MET A 241 25.84 0.45 -7.12
CA MET A 241 27.08 1.20 -6.87
C MET A 241 27.50 1.19 -5.38
N TYR A 242 28.81 1.32 -5.13
CA TYR A 242 29.38 1.40 -3.77
C TYR A 242 29.92 2.80 -3.46
N GLU A 243 29.22 3.51 -2.58
CA GLU A 243 29.51 4.90 -2.23
C GLU A 243 29.42 5.13 -0.72
N TYR A 244 29.91 6.25 -0.22
CA TYR A 244 29.78 6.58 1.21
C TYR A 244 28.31 6.74 1.60
N ASP A 245 27.97 6.37 2.84
CA ASP A 245 26.62 6.59 3.36
C ASP A 245 26.34 8.10 3.44
N VAL A 246 25.24 8.59 2.86
CA VAL A 246 24.86 10.00 2.91
C VAL A 246 24.63 10.47 4.36
N LYS A 247 24.20 9.56 5.24
CA LYS A 247 24.04 9.79 6.69
C LYS A 247 25.37 9.63 7.46
N MET A 248 26.40 9.03 6.86
CA MET A 248 27.73 8.87 7.46
C MET A 248 28.86 9.06 6.42
N PRO A 249 29.14 10.30 5.95
CA PRO A 249 30.03 10.56 4.81
C PRO A 249 31.50 10.17 5.00
N SER A 250 31.93 9.87 6.24
CA SER A 250 33.27 9.36 6.58
C SER A 250 33.23 7.93 7.13
N GLY A 251 32.09 7.24 6.97
CA GLY A 251 31.86 5.87 7.39
C GLY A 251 32.26 4.83 6.33
N PRO A 252 31.87 3.56 6.51
CA PRO A 252 32.02 2.54 5.49
C PRO A 252 31.19 2.89 4.23
N LYS A 253 31.61 2.39 3.07
CA LYS A 253 30.79 2.46 1.87
C LYS A 253 29.56 1.56 1.98
N LYS A 254 28.40 2.11 1.62
CA LYS A 254 27.13 1.42 1.46
C LYS A 254 26.93 1.00 0.00
N LEU A 255 26.19 -0.08 -0.21
CA LEU A 255 25.72 -0.52 -1.51
C LEU A 255 24.35 0.11 -1.79
N TYR A 256 24.21 0.75 -2.95
CA TYR A 256 22.97 1.34 -3.44
C TYR A 256 22.57 0.73 -4.78
N MET A 257 21.29 0.83 -5.12
CA MET A 257 20.79 0.61 -6.48
C MET A 257 20.70 1.95 -7.22
N GLN A 258 21.24 2.02 -8.44
CA GLN A 258 21.23 3.23 -9.27
C GLN A 258 19.84 3.41 -9.88
N SER A 259 19.08 4.41 -9.43
CA SER A 259 17.63 4.45 -9.68
C SER A 259 17.31 4.77 -11.13
N GLU A 260 17.89 5.82 -11.72
CA GLU A 260 17.62 6.19 -13.11
C GLU A 260 18.11 5.12 -14.09
N ILE A 261 19.30 4.56 -13.84
CA ILE A 261 19.93 3.56 -14.71
C ILE A 261 19.13 2.25 -14.64
N THR A 262 18.74 1.80 -13.44
CA THR A 262 17.94 0.56 -13.28
C THR A 262 16.55 0.73 -13.88
N LEU A 263 15.90 1.90 -13.73
CA LEU A 263 14.60 2.18 -14.35
C LEU A 263 14.68 2.13 -15.88
N ALA A 264 15.71 2.74 -16.47
CA ALA A 264 15.95 2.71 -17.90
C ALA A 264 16.25 1.28 -18.41
N SER A 265 17.05 0.51 -17.66
CA SER A 265 17.34 -0.90 -17.93
C SER A 265 16.07 -1.77 -17.86
N LEU A 266 15.21 -1.57 -16.86
CA LEU A 266 13.92 -2.26 -16.70
C LEU A 266 12.98 -1.97 -17.88
N ALA A 267 12.77 -0.69 -18.21
CA ALA A 267 11.94 -0.29 -19.34
C ALA A 267 12.45 -0.84 -20.68
N LYS A 268 13.78 -0.83 -20.88
CA LYS A 268 14.44 -1.43 -22.03
C LYS A 268 14.24 -2.95 -22.08
N ALA A 269 14.43 -3.64 -20.96
CA ALA A 269 14.31 -5.09 -20.88
C ALA A 269 12.89 -5.56 -21.19
N VAL A 270 11.86 -4.87 -20.69
CA VAL A 270 10.46 -5.15 -21.03
C VAL A 270 10.15 -4.83 -22.50
N LYS A 271 10.64 -3.70 -23.03
CA LYS A 271 10.44 -3.30 -24.44
C LYS A 271 11.01 -4.32 -25.43
N TYR A 272 12.22 -4.82 -25.15
CA TYR A 272 12.93 -5.76 -26.03
C TYR A 272 12.70 -7.24 -25.65
N ARG A 273 11.77 -7.52 -24.73
CA ARG A 273 11.44 -8.88 -24.22
C ARG A 273 12.64 -9.65 -23.64
N VAL A 274 13.61 -8.94 -23.09
CA VAL A 274 14.61 -9.53 -22.18
C VAL A 274 13.91 -9.97 -20.89
N LEU A 275 12.88 -9.26 -20.46
CA LEU A 275 11.90 -9.71 -19.47
C LEU A 275 10.59 -10.00 -20.21
N ASP A 276 10.18 -11.27 -20.28
CA ASP A 276 9.00 -11.67 -21.05
C ASP A 276 7.72 -11.51 -20.22
N THR A 277 7.06 -10.37 -20.43
CA THR A 277 5.78 -10.04 -19.79
C THR A 277 4.85 -9.25 -20.71
N THR A 278 3.56 -9.57 -20.64
CA THR A 278 2.49 -8.83 -21.33
C THR A 278 1.97 -7.65 -20.52
N ALA A 279 2.20 -7.62 -19.19
CA ALA A 279 1.62 -6.68 -18.23
C ALA A 279 1.71 -5.19 -18.64
N ASP A 280 0.68 -4.42 -18.32
CA ASP A 280 0.57 -2.99 -18.63
C ASP A 280 1.66 -2.15 -17.95
N ILE A 281 2.19 -2.61 -16.81
CA ILE A 281 3.38 -2.08 -16.14
C ILE A 281 4.18 -3.18 -15.43
N MET A 282 5.50 -3.00 -15.39
CA MET A 282 6.41 -3.80 -14.57
C MET A 282 7.02 -2.96 -13.45
N ILE A 283 7.04 -3.47 -12.22
CA ILE A 283 7.61 -2.81 -11.04
C ILE A 283 8.78 -3.65 -10.53
N LEU A 284 9.96 -3.07 -10.35
CA LEU A 284 11.04 -3.73 -9.62
C LEU A 284 10.99 -3.26 -8.16
N VAL A 285 10.99 -4.21 -7.22
CA VAL A 285 11.04 -3.93 -5.78
C VAL A 285 12.37 -4.43 -5.22
N THR A 286 13.13 -3.52 -4.60
CA THR A 286 14.49 -3.76 -4.09
C THR A 286 14.58 -3.61 -2.57
N GLY A 287 15.52 -4.34 -1.96
CA GLY A 287 15.92 -4.20 -0.55
C GLY A 287 17.15 -3.31 -0.35
N LEU A 288 17.60 -2.60 -1.39
CA LEU A 288 18.64 -1.59 -1.32
C LEU A 288 18.03 -0.19 -1.35
N ASP A 289 18.64 0.76 -0.64
CA ASP A 289 18.41 2.19 -0.89
C ASP A 289 18.67 2.50 -2.37
N LEU A 290 17.72 3.19 -3.00
CA LEU A 290 17.90 3.85 -4.29
C LEU A 290 18.78 5.08 -4.09
N ALA A 291 19.74 5.26 -5.00
CA ALA A 291 20.53 6.48 -5.04
C ALA A 291 21.10 6.70 -6.43
N ASP A 292 21.28 7.95 -6.82
CA ASP A 292 22.01 8.32 -8.03
C ASP A 292 23.20 9.22 -7.70
N LYS A 293 24.17 9.28 -8.62
CA LYS A 293 25.43 9.99 -8.42
C LYS A 293 25.69 10.99 -9.54
N GLU A 294 25.41 12.26 -9.28
CA GLU A 294 25.69 13.37 -10.19
C GLU A 294 26.87 14.22 -9.67
N GLY A 295 27.80 14.59 -10.57
CA GLY A 295 28.92 15.49 -10.22
C GLY A 295 29.85 14.98 -9.11
N GLY A 296 29.80 13.69 -8.76
CA GLY A 296 30.53 13.10 -7.65
C GLY A 296 29.78 13.08 -6.31
N LYS A 297 28.61 13.74 -6.21
CA LYS A 297 27.73 13.71 -5.04
C LYS A 297 26.69 12.60 -5.19
N VAL A 298 26.42 11.86 -4.12
CA VAL A 298 25.33 10.88 -4.06
C VAL A 298 24.09 11.55 -3.49
N ASP A 299 22.94 11.25 -4.10
CA ASP A 299 21.61 11.58 -3.60
C ASP A 299 20.82 10.29 -3.42
N ASN A 300 20.36 10.02 -2.20
CA ASN A 300 19.54 8.85 -1.83
C ASN A 300 18.20 9.28 -1.18
N SER A 301 17.69 10.44 -1.60
CA SER A 301 16.47 11.02 -1.05
C SER A 301 15.18 10.31 -1.53
N VAL A 302 15.27 9.72 -2.72
CA VAL A 302 14.21 9.02 -3.48
C VAL A 302 14.01 7.60 -2.98
N LEU A 303 12.75 7.15 -2.79
CA LEU A 303 12.41 5.76 -2.41
C LEU A 303 11.80 4.92 -3.55
N GLY A 304 11.44 5.55 -4.67
CA GLY A 304 10.85 4.90 -5.83
C GLY A 304 11.05 5.80 -7.05
N ILE A 305 10.93 5.27 -8.26
CA ILE A 305 11.02 6.12 -9.45
C ILE A 305 10.22 5.55 -10.62
N ALA A 306 9.46 6.40 -11.31
CA ALA A 306 8.63 6.03 -12.45
C ALA A 306 8.73 7.02 -13.62
N TYR A 307 8.42 6.54 -14.83
CA TYR A 307 8.15 7.44 -15.95
C TYR A 307 6.73 8.00 -15.87
N LEU A 308 6.57 9.32 -16.10
CA LEU A 308 5.25 9.91 -16.20
C LEU A 308 4.48 9.32 -17.39
N GLY A 309 3.31 8.75 -17.13
CA GLY A 309 2.48 8.10 -18.16
C GLY A 309 3.05 6.76 -18.67
N ALA A 310 3.80 6.04 -17.82
CA ALA A 310 4.37 4.73 -18.10
C ALA A 310 3.35 3.63 -18.50
N VAL A 311 2.14 3.61 -17.91
CA VAL A 311 1.19 2.50 -18.10
C VAL A 311 0.85 2.30 -19.57
N CYS A 312 0.99 1.06 -20.05
CA CYS A 312 0.84 0.64 -21.45
C CYS A 312 1.81 1.29 -22.46
N SER A 313 2.80 2.05 -22.01
CA SER A 313 3.83 2.61 -22.89
C SER A 313 4.82 1.54 -23.32
N VAL A 314 4.94 1.32 -24.64
CA VAL A 314 5.79 0.27 -25.26
C VAL A 314 7.26 0.35 -24.80
N GLY A 315 7.75 1.54 -24.43
CA GLY A 315 9.14 1.77 -24.05
C GLY A 315 9.37 2.38 -22.67
N LEU A 316 8.32 2.59 -21.87
CA LEU A 316 8.40 3.28 -20.57
C LEU A 316 7.63 2.59 -19.44
N ARG A 317 7.01 1.42 -19.68
CA ARG A 317 6.13 0.70 -18.72
C ARG A 317 6.89 0.06 -17.54
N ALA A 318 7.64 0.87 -16.81
CA ALA A 318 8.52 0.50 -15.71
C ALA A 318 8.37 1.47 -14.52
N ALA A 319 8.55 0.95 -13.31
CA ALA A 319 8.74 1.70 -12.08
C ALA A 319 9.69 0.93 -11.13
N LEU A 320 10.36 1.62 -10.22
CA LEU A 320 11.13 1.04 -9.11
C LEU A 320 10.50 1.44 -7.77
N ALA A 321 10.65 0.60 -6.74
CA ALA A 321 10.37 1.00 -5.36
C ALA A 321 11.27 0.24 -4.36
N GLU A 322 11.66 0.91 -3.29
CA GLU A 322 12.24 0.28 -2.10
C GLU A 322 11.16 -0.46 -1.30
N ASP A 323 11.51 -1.61 -0.73
CA ASP A 323 10.77 -2.26 0.35
C ASP A 323 11.73 -3.05 1.24
N HIS A 324 11.31 -3.33 2.48
CA HIS A 324 11.92 -4.41 3.26
C HIS A 324 10.87 -5.49 3.54
N ALA A 325 11.25 -6.76 3.41
CA ALA A 325 10.30 -7.86 3.50
C ALA A 325 9.55 -7.85 4.85
N TYR A 326 8.24 -8.07 4.79
CA TYR A 326 7.33 -8.03 5.94
C TYR A 326 7.17 -6.65 6.62
N THR A 327 7.68 -5.56 6.04
CA THR A 327 7.49 -4.20 6.60
C THR A 327 6.31 -3.45 6.01
N PHE A 328 5.94 -3.71 4.76
CA PHE A 328 4.91 -2.98 4.00
C PHE A 328 5.21 -1.47 3.83
N SER A 329 6.46 -1.03 3.99
CA SER A 329 6.83 0.39 3.81
C SER A 329 6.58 0.86 2.38
N THR A 330 6.80 -0.01 1.38
CA THR A 330 6.60 0.30 -0.04
C THR A 330 5.17 0.60 -0.46
N VAL A 331 4.16 0.26 0.36
CA VAL A 331 2.73 0.47 0.02
C VAL A 331 2.40 1.94 -0.26
N GLY A 332 3.11 2.86 0.40
CA GLY A 332 3.02 4.29 0.14
C GLY A 332 3.70 4.68 -1.16
N VAL A 333 4.96 4.30 -1.29
CA VAL A 333 5.86 4.57 -2.42
C VAL A 333 5.31 4.01 -3.72
N THR A 334 5.09 2.70 -3.81
CA THR A 334 4.58 2.04 -5.01
C THR A 334 3.22 2.62 -5.45
N ALA A 335 2.36 3.08 -4.52
CA ALA A 335 1.12 3.75 -4.89
C ALA A 335 1.32 5.15 -5.49
N HIS A 336 2.37 5.86 -5.09
CA HIS A 336 2.83 7.13 -5.64
C HIS A 336 3.43 6.92 -7.06
N GLU A 337 4.36 5.98 -7.21
CA GLU A 337 4.96 5.60 -8.50
C GLU A 337 3.92 5.18 -9.54
N LEU A 338 2.93 4.38 -9.11
CA LEU A 338 1.82 3.98 -9.99
C LEU A 338 0.96 5.17 -10.42
N ALA A 339 0.89 6.25 -9.64
CA ALA A 339 0.14 7.44 -9.99
C ALA A 339 0.92 8.32 -10.97
N HIS A 340 2.25 8.39 -10.86
CA HIS A 340 3.12 8.92 -11.92
C HIS A 340 3.00 8.11 -13.21
N ALA A 341 3.05 6.78 -13.12
CA ALA A 341 2.85 5.87 -14.23
C ALA A 341 1.46 6.05 -14.90
N LEU A 342 0.47 6.50 -14.14
CA LEU A 342 -0.88 6.87 -14.58
C LEU A 342 -1.05 8.39 -14.84
N GLY A 343 0.03 9.13 -15.01
CA GLY A 343 0.03 10.51 -15.51
C GLY A 343 -0.29 11.61 -14.49
N SER A 344 -0.26 11.35 -13.19
CA SER A 344 -0.27 12.42 -12.18
C SER A 344 1.14 12.94 -11.94
N VAL A 345 1.34 14.26 -12.01
CA VAL A 345 2.51 14.92 -11.36
C VAL A 345 2.22 15.12 -9.86
N HIS A 346 3.17 15.73 -9.12
CA HIS A 346 2.97 16.08 -7.72
C HIS A 346 1.86 17.09 -7.47
N ASP A 347 1.29 17.03 -6.28
CA ASP A 347 0.52 18.12 -5.70
C ASP A 347 1.46 19.31 -5.47
N GLY A 348 1.27 20.38 -6.23
CA GLY A 348 2.10 21.58 -6.24
C GLY A 348 2.69 21.89 -7.62
N ASP A 349 2.88 20.86 -8.45
CA ASP A 349 3.38 20.98 -9.81
C ASP A 349 2.28 21.40 -10.80
N GLN A 350 2.68 21.82 -12.00
CA GLN A 350 1.72 22.08 -13.08
C GLN A 350 1.27 20.75 -13.73
N PRO A 351 -0.04 20.47 -13.78
CA PRO A 351 -0.54 19.20 -14.29
C PRO A 351 -0.36 19.08 -15.81
N ILE A 352 0.20 17.95 -16.25
CA ILE A 352 0.46 17.67 -17.66
C ILE A 352 -0.79 17.14 -18.38
N TYR A 353 -1.65 16.40 -17.69
CA TYR A 353 -2.88 15.82 -18.25
C TYR A 353 -4.15 16.49 -17.69
N ALA A 354 -5.06 16.91 -18.56
CA ALA A 354 -6.33 17.52 -18.15
C ALA A 354 -7.54 17.12 -19.01
N THR A 355 -8.73 17.44 -18.51
CA THR A 355 -10.00 17.24 -19.23
C THR A 355 -10.55 18.60 -19.65
N VAL A 356 -10.92 18.74 -20.93
CA VAL A 356 -11.50 19.98 -21.49
C VAL A 356 -12.70 20.43 -20.66
N GLY A 357 -12.67 21.67 -20.19
CA GLY A 357 -13.75 22.28 -19.39
C GLY A 357 -13.66 22.08 -17.87
N LYS A 358 -12.71 21.28 -17.36
CA LYS A 358 -12.34 21.33 -15.93
C LYS A 358 -11.34 22.47 -15.70
N ARG A 359 -11.41 23.16 -14.56
CA ARG A 359 -10.37 24.12 -14.17
C ARG A 359 -9.09 23.38 -13.85
N VAL A 360 -8.00 23.79 -14.49
CA VAL A 360 -6.65 23.31 -14.23
C VAL A 360 -6.07 24.11 -13.06
N SER A 361 -6.50 23.76 -11.84
CA SER A 361 -5.98 24.34 -10.59
C SER A 361 -5.19 23.27 -9.84
N GLY A 362 -3.92 23.54 -9.54
CA GLY A 362 -3.09 22.66 -8.71
C GLY A 362 -3.56 22.61 -7.25
N CYS A 363 -3.26 21.49 -6.59
CA CYS A 363 -3.46 21.30 -5.14
C CYS A 363 -2.16 21.69 -4.42
N SER A 364 -2.19 21.92 -3.10
CA SER A 364 -0.95 22.27 -2.39
C SER A 364 -0.17 21.03 -1.98
N ALA A 365 1.13 21.00 -2.23
CA ALA A 365 2.08 20.07 -1.60
C ALA A 365 1.90 20.00 -0.07
N ARG A 366 1.55 21.14 0.55
CA ARG A 366 1.34 21.27 2.01
C ARG A 366 0.09 20.58 2.52
N ASP A 367 -0.80 20.13 1.63
CA ASP A 367 -1.95 19.32 2.01
C ASP A 367 -1.57 17.84 2.20
N GLU A 368 -0.32 17.45 1.92
CA GLU A 368 0.28 16.17 2.36
C GLU A 368 -0.50 14.91 1.88
N TYR A 369 -1.12 14.96 0.70
CA TYR A 369 -1.77 13.82 0.03
C TYR A 369 -0.76 12.83 -0.55
N THR A 370 -1.21 11.71 -1.13
CA THR A 370 -0.33 10.67 -1.72
C THR A 370 0.69 11.26 -2.70
N MET A 371 0.32 12.25 -3.52
CA MET A 371 1.21 12.89 -4.50
C MET A 371 1.91 14.16 -3.98
N ALA A 372 1.93 14.41 -2.66
CA ALA A 372 2.81 15.44 -2.13
C ALA A 372 4.27 15.01 -2.33
N PRO A 373 5.21 15.95 -2.57
CA PRO A 373 6.61 15.63 -2.84
C PRO A 373 7.41 15.29 -1.55
N VAL A 374 6.76 14.61 -0.60
CA VAL A 374 7.30 14.10 0.67
C VAL A 374 6.45 12.92 1.16
N ALA A 375 7.07 11.85 1.63
CA ALA A 375 6.36 10.68 2.14
C ALA A 375 5.80 10.87 3.56
N GLY A 376 4.77 10.09 3.92
CA GLY A 376 4.31 9.94 5.30
C GLY A 376 3.51 11.11 5.89
N GLY A 377 3.17 12.10 5.06
CA GLY A 377 2.32 13.23 5.44
C GLY A 377 0.91 12.82 5.89
N LYS A 378 0.19 13.75 6.53
CA LYS A 378 -1.09 13.48 7.20
C LYS A 378 -2.17 12.87 6.30
N ASN A 379 -2.21 13.25 5.02
CA ASN A 379 -3.21 12.77 4.06
C ASN A 379 -2.62 11.73 3.07
N PHE A 380 -1.39 11.24 3.29
CA PHE A 380 -0.64 10.34 2.41
C PHE A 380 -1.34 8.99 2.14
N GLY A 381 -2.38 8.68 2.90
CA GLY A 381 -3.31 7.58 2.64
C GLY A 381 -4.30 7.80 1.48
N LYS A 382 -4.36 8.99 0.86
CA LYS A 382 -5.36 9.38 -0.15
C LYS A 382 -4.80 10.29 -1.23
N PHE A 383 -5.36 10.21 -2.43
CA PHE A 383 -5.07 11.15 -3.51
C PHE A 383 -5.79 12.49 -3.31
N SER A 384 -5.18 13.58 -3.80
CA SER A 384 -5.86 14.86 -3.89
C SER A 384 -6.87 14.85 -5.04
N ILE A 385 -7.81 15.79 -5.03
CA ILE A 385 -8.72 15.96 -6.17
C ILE A 385 -7.98 16.34 -7.46
N CYS A 386 -6.76 16.89 -7.35
CA CYS A 386 -5.93 17.22 -8.50
C CYS A 386 -5.29 15.95 -9.09
N SER A 387 -4.72 15.07 -8.25
CA SER A 387 -4.20 13.76 -8.71
C SER A 387 -5.33 12.94 -9.35
N LEU A 388 -6.50 12.81 -8.69
CA LEU A 388 -7.66 12.07 -9.21
C LEU A 388 -8.11 12.59 -10.60
N ASN A 389 -8.08 13.91 -10.82
CA ASN A 389 -8.40 14.50 -12.12
C ASN A 389 -7.32 14.23 -13.19
N GLN A 390 -6.04 14.16 -12.81
CA GLN A 390 -4.96 13.80 -13.73
C GLN A 390 -5.04 12.33 -14.14
N LEU A 391 -5.21 11.40 -13.19
CA LEU A 391 -5.40 9.97 -13.45
C LEU A 391 -6.57 9.72 -14.43
N SER A 392 -7.71 10.36 -14.19
CA SER A 392 -8.90 10.34 -15.07
C SER A 392 -8.64 10.95 -16.46
N SER A 393 -7.76 11.95 -16.55
CA SER A 393 -7.42 12.61 -17.82
C SER A 393 -6.43 11.77 -18.64
N PHE A 394 -5.38 11.23 -17.99
CA PHE A 394 -4.42 10.31 -18.59
C PHE A 394 -5.09 9.04 -19.12
N ALA A 395 -5.99 8.43 -18.34
CA ALA A 395 -6.77 7.27 -18.79
C ALA A 395 -7.52 7.57 -20.11
N GLY A 396 -7.99 8.80 -20.29
CA GLY A 396 -8.60 9.26 -21.54
C GLY A 396 -7.67 9.41 -22.75
N THR A 397 -6.35 9.28 -22.56
CA THR A 397 -5.35 9.28 -23.64
C THR A 397 -4.97 7.86 -24.10
N LEU A 398 -5.29 6.84 -23.29
CA LEU A 398 -4.92 5.45 -23.54
C LEU A 398 -5.68 4.84 -24.73
N SER A 399 -5.00 3.95 -25.45
CA SER A 399 -5.62 3.18 -26.55
C SER A 399 -6.52 2.08 -26.02
N GLN A 400 -7.52 1.64 -26.81
CA GLN A 400 -8.43 0.55 -26.41
C GLN A 400 -7.70 -0.75 -26.05
N ARG A 401 -6.51 -1.00 -26.64
CA ARG A 401 -5.70 -2.18 -26.32
C ARG A 401 -5.26 -2.22 -24.85
N CYS A 402 -5.02 -1.06 -24.23
CA CYS A 402 -4.64 -0.92 -22.82
C CYS A 402 -5.78 -1.25 -21.85
N PHE A 403 -7.03 -1.29 -22.33
CA PHE A 403 -8.19 -1.67 -21.53
C PHE A 403 -8.58 -3.15 -21.70
N ASN A 404 -7.89 -3.89 -22.58
CA ASN A 404 -8.16 -5.29 -22.84
C ASN A 404 -7.29 -6.15 -21.92
N ILE A 405 -7.87 -6.61 -20.81
CA ILE A 405 -7.26 -7.62 -19.93
C ILE A 405 -6.86 -8.85 -20.77
N SER A 406 -5.63 -9.32 -20.62
CA SER A 406 -5.07 -10.42 -21.42
C SER A 406 -5.53 -11.81 -20.94
N GLU A 407 -6.13 -11.91 -19.75
CA GLU A 407 -6.86 -13.10 -19.26
C GLU A 407 -8.15 -13.42 -20.06
N SER A 408 -8.02 -13.84 -21.31
CA SER A 408 -9.13 -14.34 -22.14
C SER A 408 -9.31 -15.87 -22.10
N SER A 409 -8.43 -16.62 -21.42
CA SER A 409 -8.46 -18.09 -21.37
C SER A 409 -8.91 -18.63 -20.01
N THR A 410 -10.23 -18.73 -19.81
CA THR A 410 -10.76 -19.55 -18.71
C THR A 410 -10.39 -21.02 -18.93
N PHE A 411 -9.44 -21.54 -18.17
CA PHE A 411 -9.28 -22.98 -17.98
C PHE A 411 -10.52 -23.49 -17.22
N LYS A 412 -11.42 -24.20 -17.94
CA LYS A 412 -12.64 -24.75 -17.35
C LYS A 412 -12.39 -26.15 -16.80
N MET A 413 -12.50 -26.29 -15.48
CA MET A 413 -12.65 -27.58 -14.79
C MET A 413 -13.97 -27.60 -13.98
N PRO A 414 -14.54 -28.79 -13.68
CA PRO A 414 -15.99 -28.94 -13.53
C PRO A 414 -16.60 -28.48 -12.19
N THR A 415 -17.91 -28.18 -12.26
CA THR A 415 -18.85 -28.01 -11.12
C THR A 415 -18.93 -29.26 -10.23
N LYS A 416 -19.31 -29.29 -8.94
CA LYS A 416 -20.14 -28.45 -8.02
C LYS A 416 -19.89 -29.00 -6.55
N PRO A 417 -20.65 -28.75 -5.44
CA PRO A 417 -21.93 -28.04 -5.21
C PRO A 417 -21.92 -26.99 -4.05
N ILE A 418 -23.11 -26.65 -3.51
CA ILE A 418 -23.46 -25.39 -2.79
C ILE A 418 -24.04 -25.69 -1.34
N PRO A 419 -24.72 -24.80 -0.54
CA PRO A 419 -24.30 -24.52 0.85
C PRO A 419 -25.41 -24.63 1.95
N GLY A 420 -25.12 -24.18 3.19
CA GLY A 420 -26.11 -23.75 4.21
C GLY A 420 -25.59 -23.77 5.67
N THR A 421 -26.18 -23.11 6.68
CA THR A 421 -27.22 -22.05 6.73
C THR A 421 -27.30 -21.40 8.14
N LYS A 422 -27.50 -20.06 8.21
CA LYS A 422 -28.06 -19.23 9.33
C LYS A 422 -27.41 -19.25 10.73
N TRP A 423 -27.03 -18.06 11.25
CA TRP A 423 -27.65 -17.37 12.43
C TRP A 423 -26.87 -16.08 12.83
N ASN A 424 -27.35 -15.37 13.85
CA ASN A 424 -26.90 -14.07 14.41
C ASN A 424 -26.97 -14.17 15.98
N PRO A 425 -26.67 -13.15 16.84
CA PRO A 425 -26.20 -11.78 16.62
C PRO A 425 -25.06 -11.28 17.57
N PHE A 426 -24.83 -9.96 17.55
CA PHE A 426 -24.08 -9.10 18.51
C PHE A 426 -24.84 -8.88 19.85
N PRO A 427 -24.39 -8.11 20.90
CA PRO A 427 -23.29 -7.12 20.95
C PRO A 427 -22.47 -6.94 22.27
N GLY A 428 -21.49 -6.02 22.24
CA GLY A 428 -21.33 -4.98 23.29
C GLY A 428 -20.12 -5.01 24.24
N ARG A 429 -19.20 -4.03 24.09
CA ARG A 429 -18.44 -3.35 25.18
C ARG A 429 -17.43 -2.27 24.71
N ALA A 430 -17.06 -2.24 23.43
CA ALA A 430 -16.03 -1.33 22.89
C ALA A 430 -16.41 0.17 22.77
N LEU A 431 -17.53 0.60 23.35
CA LEU A 431 -18.05 1.98 23.24
C LEU A 431 -17.70 2.87 24.45
N ASP A 432 -17.02 2.35 25.45
CA ASP A 432 -16.61 3.11 26.65
C ASP A 432 -15.36 3.96 26.36
N LYS A 433 -15.58 5.28 26.29
CA LYS A 433 -14.53 6.29 26.13
C LYS A 433 -13.48 6.27 27.25
N THR A 434 -13.88 5.95 28.47
CA THR A 434 -12.97 5.87 29.62
C THR A 434 -12.04 4.68 29.48
N PHE A 435 -12.51 3.56 28.93
CA PHE A 435 -11.66 2.42 28.58
C PHE A 435 -10.65 2.82 27.49
N TYR A 436 -11.08 3.49 26.43
CA TYR A 436 -10.21 3.97 25.36
C TYR A 436 -9.10 4.93 25.86
N CYS A 437 -9.45 5.91 26.68
CA CYS A 437 -8.45 6.79 27.29
C CYS A 437 -7.48 6.03 28.22
N LYS A 438 -7.95 5.00 28.95
CA LYS A 438 -7.07 4.13 29.74
C LYS A 438 -6.10 3.33 28.85
N SER A 439 -6.51 2.85 27.68
CA SER A 439 -5.59 2.18 26.75
C SER A 439 -4.53 3.13 26.16
N LEU A 440 -4.88 4.39 25.89
CA LEU A 440 -3.91 5.40 25.42
C LEU A 440 -2.90 5.84 26.50
N TYR A 441 -3.29 5.73 27.77
CA TYR A 441 -2.51 6.17 28.93
C TYR A 441 -2.34 5.06 29.96
N ALA A 442 -2.02 3.84 29.51
CA ALA A 442 -1.93 2.64 30.35
C ALA A 442 -0.98 2.80 31.57
N LYS A 443 0.07 3.62 31.41
CA LYS A 443 1.07 3.95 32.45
C LYS A 443 0.65 5.08 33.40
N SER A 444 -0.59 5.56 33.31
CA SER A 444 -1.11 6.63 34.16
C SER A 444 -2.16 6.12 35.15
N TRP A 445 -2.03 6.53 36.41
CA TRP A 445 -3.06 6.25 37.41
C TRP A 445 -4.27 7.16 37.20
N ARG A 446 -5.47 6.63 37.45
CA ARG A 446 -6.77 7.32 37.34
C ARG A 446 -6.91 8.15 36.04
N VAL A 447 -7.03 7.45 34.91
CA VAL A 447 -7.39 8.07 33.62
C VAL A 447 -8.92 8.11 33.46
N THR A 448 -9.44 9.28 33.09
CA THR A 448 -10.86 9.49 32.77
C THR A 448 -11.03 10.03 31.36
N ALA A 449 -12.17 9.76 30.73
CA ALA A 449 -12.59 10.44 29.51
C ALA A 449 -13.57 11.58 29.85
N ARG A 450 -13.45 12.70 29.14
CA ARG A 450 -14.42 13.81 29.19
C ARG A 450 -14.83 14.22 27.78
N ASP A 451 -16.11 14.47 27.61
CA ASP A 451 -16.64 15.11 26.42
C ASP A 451 -16.54 16.62 26.52
N HIS A 452 -16.35 17.26 25.38
CA HIS A 452 -16.40 18.71 25.21
C HIS A 452 -17.12 19.00 23.89
N LEU A 453 -18.09 19.90 23.87
CA LEU A 453 -18.98 20.10 22.72
C LEU A 453 -18.22 20.44 21.43
N ASP A 454 -17.15 21.25 21.53
CA ASP A 454 -16.32 21.66 20.38
C ASP A 454 -15.34 20.58 19.89
N TYR A 455 -15.10 19.53 20.68
CA TYR A 455 -14.27 18.39 20.30
C TYR A 455 -15.14 17.24 19.81
N ALA A 456 -16.24 16.93 20.50
CA ALA A 456 -17.13 15.82 20.15
C ALA A 456 -17.71 15.94 18.73
N ARG A 457 -18.12 17.15 18.30
CA ARG A 457 -18.57 17.41 16.92
C ARG A 457 -17.52 17.07 15.83
N ARG A 458 -16.24 17.11 16.18
CA ARG A 458 -15.09 16.77 15.32
C ARG A 458 -14.51 15.39 15.65
N CYS A 459 -15.29 14.55 16.33
CA CYS A 459 -14.87 13.23 16.78
C CYS A 459 -13.58 13.26 17.58
N LYS A 460 -13.56 14.11 18.61
CA LYS A 460 -12.46 14.25 19.54
C LYS A 460 -12.98 14.24 20.98
N LEU A 461 -12.26 13.57 21.87
CA LEU A 461 -12.52 13.54 23.31
C LEU A 461 -11.30 14.04 24.09
N LEU A 462 -11.52 14.40 25.36
CA LEU A 462 -10.43 14.70 26.28
C LEU A 462 -10.12 13.46 27.12
N CYS A 463 -8.90 12.95 26.99
CA CYS A 463 -8.36 11.97 27.93
C CYS A 463 -7.60 12.71 29.04
N CYS A 464 -8.03 12.49 30.28
CA CYS A 464 -7.53 13.17 31.48
C CYS A 464 -6.81 12.17 32.39
N PRO A 465 -5.53 11.86 32.13
CA PRO A 465 -4.66 11.07 33.01
C PRO A 465 -4.19 11.90 34.21
N SER A 466 -4.47 11.43 35.44
CA SER A 466 -4.14 12.19 36.66
C SER A 466 -2.63 12.42 36.85
N THR A 467 -1.79 11.50 36.37
CA THR A 467 -0.31 11.61 36.42
C THR A 467 0.25 12.89 35.80
N TYR A 468 -0.38 13.41 34.74
CA TYR A 468 0.15 14.54 33.98
C TYR A 468 -0.50 15.89 34.34
N GLY A 469 -1.44 15.91 35.28
CA GLY A 469 -2.13 17.14 35.74
C GLY A 469 -2.97 17.87 34.68
N ARG A 470 -3.10 17.33 33.45
CA ARG A 470 -3.81 17.96 32.33
C ARG A 470 -4.48 16.93 31.43
N CYS A 471 -5.50 17.38 30.70
CA CYS A 471 -6.17 16.56 29.68
C CYS A 471 -5.56 16.78 28.30
N TYR A 472 -5.59 15.73 27.47
CA TYR A 472 -5.12 15.75 26.09
C TYR A 472 -6.27 15.44 25.14
N VAL A 473 -6.32 16.15 24.00
CA VAL A 473 -7.32 15.92 22.96
C VAL A 473 -6.90 14.71 22.11
N HIS A 474 -7.73 13.68 22.09
CA HIS A 474 -7.59 12.50 21.24
C HIS A 474 -8.74 12.39 20.26
N ASP A 475 -8.55 11.62 19.19
CA ASP A 475 -9.65 11.26 18.30
C ASP A 475 -10.54 10.20 18.96
N MET A 476 -11.84 10.33 18.78
CA MET A 476 -12.81 9.27 19.03
C MET A 476 -12.72 8.28 17.87
N VAL A 477 -12.65 6.98 18.17
CA VAL A 477 -12.74 5.94 17.14
C VAL A 477 -14.16 5.85 16.58
N ASP A 478 -14.30 5.34 15.36
CA ASP A 478 -15.60 5.17 14.73
C ASP A 478 -16.52 4.27 15.57
N GLY A 479 -17.80 4.64 15.64
CA GLY A 479 -18.81 4.06 16.54
C GLY A 479 -18.94 4.76 17.91
N MET A 480 -17.95 5.54 18.37
CA MET A 480 -18.07 6.27 19.64
C MET A 480 -19.13 7.37 19.58
N ILE A 481 -19.94 7.48 20.64
CA ILE A 481 -20.99 8.51 20.76
C ILE A 481 -20.35 9.91 20.76
N CYS A 482 -20.80 10.80 19.89
CA CYS A 482 -20.27 12.15 19.71
C CYS A 482 -21.32 13.25 19.92
N GLY A 483 -22.58 12.86 20.13
CA GLY A 483 -23.72 13.72 20.41
C GLY A 483 -24.97 12.88 20.63
N TYR A 484 -26.11 13.52 20.92
CA TYR A 484 -27.38 12.81 21.07
C TYR A 484 -27.73 12.05 19.78
N GLN A 485 -27.85 10.72 19.87
CA GLN A 485 -28.06 9.79 18.74
C GLN A 485 -27.02 9.89 17.60
N LYS A 486 -25.83 10.44 17.87
CA LYS A 486 -24.75 10.58 16.89
C LYS A 486 -23.50 9.84 17.33
N VAL A 487 -22.84 9.22 16.36
CA VAL A 487 -21.58 8.49 16.53
C VAL A 487 -20.52 9.01 15.57
N CYS A 488 -19.26 8.72 15.88
CA CYS A 488 -18.15 9.01 15.01
C CYS A 488 -18.12 8.07 13.82
N MET A 489 -17.97 8.64 12.63
CA MET A 489 -17.72 7.92 11.38
C MET A 489 -16.76 8.76 10.54
N ARG A 490 -15.57 8.24 10.23
CA ARG A 490 -14.51 8.90 9.45
C ARG A 490 -14.19 10.30 9.98
N HIS A 491 -13.94 10.42 11.29
CA HIS A 491 -13.70 11.68 12.03
C HIS A 491 -14.84 12.72 11.97
N ARG A 492 -16.06 12.33 11.56
CA ARG A 492 -17.24 13.21 11.57
C ARG A 492 -18.31 12.68 12.50
N CYS A 493 -18.92 13.58 13.27
CA CYS A 493 -20.04 13.25 14.14
C CYS A 493 -21.35 13.20 13.34
N ALA A 494 -21.87 12.00 13.09
CA ALA A 494 -23.00 11.74 12.19
C ALA A 494 -24.08 10.89 12.87
N SER A 495 -25.32 10.96 12.39
CA SER A 495 -26.43 10.18 12.97
C SER A 495 -26.28 8.71 12.58
N ALA A 496 -26.63 7.80 13.49
CA ALA A 496 -26.52 6.37 13.21
C ALA A 496 -27.43 5.99 12.02
N GLY A 497 -26.84 5.47 10.93
CA GLY A 497 -27.54 5.16 9.67
C GLY A 497 -27.40 6.21 8.57
N GLU A 498 -26.89 7.42 8.87
CA GLU A 498 -26.52 8.40 7.83
C GLU A 498 -25.15 8.05 7.22
N HIS A 499 -25.13 7.05 6.36
CA HIS A 499 -24.00 6.86 5.45
C HIS A 499 -23.91 8.08 4.50
N PRO A 500 -22.72 8.66 4.28
CA PRO A 500 -22.47 9.42 3.07
C PRO A 500 -22.63 8.44 1.91
N VAL A 501 -23.76 8.52 1.21
CA VAL A 501 -24.08 7.64 0.08
C VAL A 501 -23.00 7.83 -0.98
N SER A 502 -22.23 6.78 -1.29
CA SER A 502 -21.33 6.80 -2.45
C SER A 502 -22.14 7.17 -3.69
N PRO A 503 -21.69 8.14 -4.52
CA PRO A 503 -22.43 8.57 -5.69
C PRO A 503 -22.85 7.38 -6.55
N THR A 504 -24.13 7.32 -6.92
CA THR A 504 -24.66 6.24 -7.78
C THR A 504 -23.82 6.12 -9.05
N ARG A 505 -23.35 4.90 -9.34
CA ARG A 505 -22.59 4.54 -10.54
C ARG A 505 -23.36 4.91 -11.81
N ARG A 506 -23.14 6.12 -12.33
CA ARG A 506 -23.66 6.56 -13.64
C ARG A 506 -22.55 6.42 -14.67
N ALA A 507 -22.80 5.61 -15.68
CA ALA A 507 -22.05 5.72 -16.93
C ALA A 507 -22.30 7.11 -17.54
N THR A 508 -21.24 7.75 -18.05
CA THR A 508 -21.35 8.94 -18.90
C THR A 508 -21.88 8.53 -20.27
N THR A 509 -23.19 8.31 -20.38
CA THR A 509 -23.83 8.14 -21.68
C THR A 509 -23.63 9.42 -22.51
N ALA A 510 -23.19 9.27 -23.75
CA ALA A 510 -23.01 10.39 -24.65
C ALA A 510 -24.33 11.16 -24.82
N THR A 511 -24.30 12.48 -24.59
CA THR A 511 -25.43 13.36 -24.87
C THR A 511 -25.74 13.29 -26.36
N THR A 512 -26.95 12.84 -26.71
CA THR A 512 -27.40 12.77 -28.11
C THR A 512 -27.54 14.18 -28.70
N THR A 513 -26.56 14.60 -29.50
CA THR A 513 -26.63 15.84 -30.27
C THR A 513 -27.77 15.74 -31.27
N ARG A 514 -28.87 16.44 -30.99
CA ARG A 514 -30.02 16.57 -31.89
C ARG A 514 -29.58 17.37 -33.12
N TRP A 515 -29.41 16.70 -34.26
CA TRP A 515 -29.04 17.33 -35.53
C TRP A 515 -30.12 18.34 -35.96
N ILE A 516 -29.86 19.62 -35.76
CA ILE A 516 -30.66 20.69 -36.38
C ILE A 516 -30.15 20.85 -37.82
N ARG A 517 -30.88 20.28 -38.78
CA ARG A 517 -30.70 20.62 -40.20
C ARG A 517 -31.06 22.11 -40.39
N ARG A 518 -30.06 22.97 -40.53
CA ARG A 518 -30.26 24.28 -41.15
C ARG A 518 -30.44 24.06 -42.65
N TYR A 519 -31.66 24.27 -43.15
CA TYR A 519 -31.86 24.50 -44.57
C TYR A 519 -31.34 25.90 -44.90
N TYR A 520 -30.40 25.98 -45.85
CA TYR A 520 -30.08 27.24 -46.52
C TYR A 520 -31.10 27.44 -47.63
N SER A 521 -31.95 28.46 -47.50
CA SER A 521 -32.69 29.00 -48.64
C SER A 521 -31.78 29.96 -49.38
N TRP A 522 -31.59 29.74 -50.68
CA TRP A 522 -31.06 30.77 -51.56
C TRP A 522 -32.18 31.74 -51.91
N GLY A 523 -31.86 33.03 -51.94
CA GLY A 523 -32.73 34.16 -52.26
C GLY A 523 -31.87 35.42 -52.34
#